data_AF-A0A957IQX2-F1
#
_entry.id   AF-A0A957IQX2-F1
#
_cell.length_a   1.000
_cell.length_b   1.000
_cell.length_c   1.000
_cell.angle_alpha   90.00
_cell.angle_beta   90.00
_cell.angle_gamma   90.00
#
_symmetry.space_group_name_H-M   'P 1'
#
loop_
_entity.id
_entity.type
_entity.pdbx_description
1 polymer ?
#
loop_
_entity_poly.entity_id
_entity_poly.type
_entity_poly.pdbx_seq_one_letter_code
_entity_poly.pdbx_strand_id
1 'polypeptide(L)' 'MAFAKTNGRISTTGFVLLTGDVISRPAELVEGFSGAVNPAQARANAKRLMAIAQQHNAFVIYGHDPEQWLTLRKTPAFYA' A
#
# COMPACT_ATOMS: atom_id res chain seq x y z
N MET A 1 -7.22 32.88 -22.48
CA MET A 1 -7.15 31.46 -22.07
C MET A 1 -5.73 30.97 -22.37
N ALA A 2 -4.92 30.73 -21.34
CA ALA A 2 -3.58 30.17 -21.50
C ALA A 2 -3.49 28.91 -20.65
N PHE A 3 -3.28 27.76 -21.29
CA PHE A 3 -3.02 26.50 -20.62
C PHE A 3 -1.62 26.56 -20.00
N ALA A 4 -1.54 26.43 -18.67
CA ALA A 4 -0.27 26.34 -17.97
C ALA A 4 0.42 25.02 -18.36
N LYS A 5 1.61 25.13 -18.96
CA LYS A 5 2.53 24.00 -19.15
C LYS A 5 3.00 23.55 -17.77
N THR A 6 2.51 22.41 -17.28
CA THR A 6 3.11 21.78 -16.10
C THR A 6 4.42 21.13 -16.52
N ASN A 7 5.53 21.79 -16.17
CA ASN A 7 6.88 21.22 -16.23
C ASN A 7 6.86 19.82 -15.60
N GLY A 8 7.45 18.84 -16.30
CA GLY A 8 7.49 17.43 -15.89
C GLY A 8 7.90 17.28 -14.44
N ARG A 9 7.01 16.74 -13.62
CA ARG A 9 7.26 16.45 -12.21
C ARG A 9 8.10 15.18 -12.12
N ILE A 10 9.28 15.29 -11.52
CA ILE A 10 9.98 14.14 -10.95
C ILE A 10 9.20 13.72 -9.69
N SER A 11 8.73 12.48 -9.71
CA SER A 11 8.15 11.75 -8.57
C SER A 11 9.14 11.71 -7.41
N THR A 12 8.73 12.11 -6.20
CA THR A 12 9.58 12.06 -5.00
C THR A 12 9.10 11.04 -3.97
N THR A 13 7.98 10.34 -4.20
CA THR A 13 7.41 9.42 -3.19
C THR A 13 8.19 8.10 -3.11
N GLY A 14 8.88 7.70 -4.17
CA GLY A 14 9.49 6.38 -4.27
C GLY A 14 8.44 5.30 -4.58
N PHE A 15 8.75 4.04 -4.29
CA PHE A 15 7.83 2.93 -4.56
C PHE A 15 6.67 2.94 -3.56
N VAL A 16 5.46 2.73 -4.06
CA VAL A 16 4.26 2.54 -3.24
C VAL A 16 3.68 1.16 -3.57
N LEU A 17 3.45 0.34 -2.54
CA LEU A 17 2.83 -0.97 -2.69
C LEU A 17 1.42 -0.94 -2.09
N LEU A 18 0.41 -1.10 -2.95
CA LEU A 18 -0.98 -1.27 -2.52
C LEU A 18 -1.25 -2.76 -2.28
N THR A 19 -1.64 -3.14 -1.08
CA THR A 19 -1.89 -4.56 -0.75
C THR A 19 -3.32 -5.01 -1.10
N GLY A 20 -4.28 -4.07 -1.10
CA GLY A 20 -5.70 -4.40 -1.15
C GLY A 20 -6.07 -5.39 -0.03
N ASP A 21 -6.94 -6.34 -0.34
CA ASP A 21 -7.43 -7.31 0.65
C ASP A 21 -6.44 -8.44 0.97
N VAL A 22 -5.31 -8.52 0.24
CA VAL A 22 -4.27 -9.51 0.56
C VAL A 22 -3.67 -9.25 1.95
N ILE A 23 -3.56 -7.98 2.33
CA ILE A 23 -3.25 -7.54 3.69
C ILE A 23 -4.15 -6.33 3.96
N SER A 24 -5.30 -6.57 4.57
CA SER A 24 -6.27 -5.55 4.92
C SER A 24 -5.79 -4.70 6.08
N ARG A 25 -5.18 -5.32 7.10
CA ARG A 25 -4.65 -4.63 8.28
C ARG A 25 -3.25 -5.14 8.63
N PRO A 26 -2.34 -4.30 9.17
CA PRO A 26 -1.02 -4.74 9.63
C PRO A 26 -1.10 -5.93 10.61
N ALA A 27 -2.10 -5.93 11.49
CA ALA A 27 -2.32 -6.97 12.50
C ALA A 27 -2.48 -8.38 11.89
N GLU A 28 -2.95 -8.51 10.65
CA GLU A 28 -3.16 -9.81 10.01
C GLU A 28 -1.85 -10.58 9.77
N LEU A 29 -0.72 -9.86 9.68
CA LEU A 29 0.62 -10.46 9.59
C LEU A 29 0.96 -11.26 10.86
N VAL A 30 0.38 -10.89 12.00
CA VAL A 30 0.54 -11.57 13.29
C VAL A 30 -0.62 -12.53 13.55
N GLU A 31 -1.86 -12.12 13.27
CA GLU A 31 -3.08 -12.92 13.47
C GLU A 31 -3.20 -14.11 12.51
N GLY A 32 -2.42 -14.11 11.41
CA GLY A 32 -2.29 -15.26 10.53
C GLY A 32 -3.43 -15.46 9.53
N PHE A 33 -4.20 -14.40 9.24
CA PHE A 33 -5.26 -14.34 8.22
C PHE A 33 -6.40 -15.36 8.45
N SER A 34 -6.87 -15.49 9.68
CA SER A 34 -7.92 -16.46 10.07
C SER A 34 -9.26 -16.28 9.34
N GLY A 35 -9.56 -15.06 8.87
CA GLY A 35 -10.76 -14.77 8.08
C GLY A 35 -10.66 -15.11 6.58
N ALA A 36 -9.49 -15.53 6.09
CA ALA A 36 -9.31 -15.87 4.69
C ALA A 36 -9.88 -17.25 4.36
N VAL A 37 -10.39 -17.42 3.14
CA VAL A 37 -10.83 -18.74 2.60
C VAL A 37 -9.71 -19.77 2.66
N ASN A 38 -8.46 -19.33 2.43
CA ASN A 38 -7.27 -20.16 2.58
C ASN A 38 -6.18 -19.37 3.33
N PRO A 39 -6.09 -19.51 4.67
CA PRO A 39 -5.12 -18.77 5.48
C PRO A 39 -3.67 -19.06 5.13
N ALA A 40 -3.35 -20.29 4.68
CA ALA A 40 -1.99 -20.66 4.29
C ALA A 40 -1.55 -19.93 3.00
N GLN A 41 -2.43 -19.88 2.00
CA GLN A 41 -2.19 -19.12 0.76
C GLN A 41 -2.11 -17.62 1.04
N ALA A 42 -2.99 -17.08 1.91
CA ALA A 42 -2.95 -15.68 2.31
C ALA A 42 -1.61 -15.31 2.96
N ARG A 43 -1.13 -16.12 3.91
CA ARG A 43 0.21 -15.93 4.52
C ARG A 43 1.33 -15.98 3.50
N ALA A 44 1.29 -16.92 2.55
CA ALA A 44 2.31 -17.02 1.50
C ALA A 44 2.33 -15.77 0.60
N ASN A 45 1.15 -15.29 0.21
CA ASN A 45 1.01 -14.08 -0.61
C ASN A 45 1.46 -12.83 0.15
N ALA A 46 1.05 -12.67 1.41
CA ALA A 46 1.45 -11.58 2.27
C ALA A 46 2.97 -11.54 2.46
N LYS A 47 3.60 -12.69 2.72
CA LYS A 47 5.07 -12.81 2.83
C LYS A 47 5.76 -12.36 1.55
N ARG A 48 5.25 -12.76 0.38
CA ARG A 48 5.79 -12.34 -0.92
C ARG A 48 5.68 -10.83 -1.11
N LEU A 49 4.54 -10.22 -0.79
CA LEU A 49 4.34 -8.77 -0.88
C LEU A 49 5.28 -8.00 0.04
N MET A 50 5.45 -8.43 1.30
CA MET A 50 6.34 -7.77 2.25
C MET A 50 7.81 -7.89 1.84
N ALA A 51 8.22 -9.02 1.24
CA ALA A 51 9.57 -9.16 0.68
C ALA A 51 9.81 -8.16 -0.48
N ILE A 52 8.82 -7.98 -1.37
CA ILE A 52 8.89 -6.98 -2.46
C ILE A 52 8.95 -5.56 -1.87
N ALA A 53 8.09 -5.24 -0.89
CA ALA A 53 8.11 -3.95 -0.23
C ALA A 53 9.48 -3.65 0.38
N GLN A 54 10.07 -4.61 1.08
CA GLN A 54 11.40 -4.47 1.68
C GLN A 54 12.48 -4.28 0.62
N GLN A 55 12.48 -5.09 -0.45
CA GLN A 55 13.47 -4.99 -1.53
C GLN A 55 13.48 -3.61 -2.19
N HIS A 56 12.31 -2.97 -2.30
CA HIS A 56 12.14 -1.67 -2.96
C HIS A 56 12.08 -0.49 -1.99
N ASN A 57 12.22 -0.73 -0.67
CA ASN A 57 11.94 0.26 0.38
C ASN A 57 10.60 0.99 0.14
N ALA A 58 9.57 0.22 -0.20
CA ALA A 58 8.28 0.75 -0.63
C ALA A 58 7.44 1.21 0.56
N PHE A 59 6.70 2.31 0.37
CA PHE A 59 5.62 2.70 1.25
C PHE A 59 4.42 1.78 1.04
N VAL A 60 4.08 0.97 2.04
CA VAL A 60 2.98 0.01 1.98
C VAL A 60 1.67 0.68 2.39
N ILE A 61 0.64 0.55 1.56
CA ILE A 61 -0.73 0.98 1.87
C ILE A 61 -1.61 -0.27 2.00
N TYR A 62 -2.19 -0.44 3.18
CA TYR A 62 -3.07 -1.54 3.56
C TYR A 62 -4.50 -1.34 3.07
N GLY A 63 -5.26 -2.41 2.84
CA GLY A 63 -6.60 -2.34 2.26
C GLY A 63 -7.65 -1.65 3.15
N HIS A 64 -7.64 -1.94 4.45
CA HIS A 64 -8.69 -1.55 5.40
C HIS A 64 -8.13 -1.19 6.78
N ASP A 65 -6.97 -0.52 6.82
CA ASP A 65 -6.39 -0.01 8.06
C ASP A 65 -6.94 1.39 8.39
N PRO A 66 -7.86 1.54 9.37
CA PRO A 66 -8.42 2.84 9.72
C PRO A 66 -7.38 3.80 10.31
N GLU A 67 -6.34 3.30 10.98
CA GLU A 67 -5.30 4.15 11.56
C GLU A 67 -4.42 4.74 10.45
N GLN A 68 -3.98 3.89 9.51
CA GLN A 68 -3.22 4.36 8.35
C GLN A 68 -4.04 5.34 7.50
N TRP A 69 -5.33 5.05 7.28
CA TRP A 69 -6.22 5.89 6.47
C TRP A 69 -6.21 7.36 6.90
N LEU A 70 -6.13 7.64 8.20
CA LEU A 70 -6.08 9.01 8.73
C LEU A 70 -4.85 9.79 8.24
N THR A 71 -3.74 9.10 8.01
CA THR A 71 -2.44 9.70 7.63
C THR A 71 -2.23 9.82 6.12
N LEU A 72 -3.01 9.09 5.31
CA LEU A 72 -2.83 9.10 3.85
C LEU A 72 -3.20 10.45 3.22
N ARG A 73 -2.45 10.81 2.17
CA ARG A 73 -2.82 11.89 1.24
C ARG A 73 -4.11 11.51 0.53
N LYS A 74 -5.09 12.41 0.61
CA LYS A 74 -6.41 12.25 -0.01
C LYS A 74 -6.58 13.31 -1.08
N THR A 75 -7.34 12.98 -2.11
CA THR A 75 -7.66 13.90 -3.21
C THR A 75 -8.10 15.26 -2.66
N PRO A 76 -7.54 16.38 -3.17
CA PRO A 76 -6.68 16.49 -4.35
C PRO A 76 -5.17 16.25 -4.09
N ALA A 77 -4.74 15.99 -2.85
CA ALA A 77 -3.35 15.60 -2.57
C ALA A 77 -3.07 14.18 -3.10
N PHE A 78 -1.84 13.94 -3.55
CA PHE A 78 -1.45 12.67 -4.16
C PHE A 78 -0.01 12.28 -3.82
N TYR A 79 0.28 11.00 -4.02
CA TYR A 79 1.62 10.45 -4.07
C TYR A 79 2.11 10.53 -5.52
N ALA A 80 3.22 11.24 -5.72
CA ALA A 80 3.84 11.46 -7.02
C ALA A 80 4.99 10.48 -7.18
#